data_AF-A0A2N1C5G5-F1
#
_entry.id   AF-A0A2N1C5G5-F1
#
_cell.length_a   1.000
_cell.length_b   1.000
_cell.length_c   1.000
_cell.angle_alpha   90.00
_cell.angle_beta   90.00
_cell.angle_gamma   90.00
#
_symmetry.space_group_name_H-M   'P 1'
#
loop_
_entity.id
_entity.type
_entity.pdbx_description
1 polymer ?
#
loop_
_entity_poly.entity_id
_entity_poly.type
_entity_poly.pdbx_seq_one_letter_code
_entity_poly.pdbx_strand_id
1 'polypeptide(L)'
;MISYGLLFFASLMIFFISQIIHFYLGTYNLSTMYISFCAGFILFIPLVSLVLHPLIVNKEGKSETFHFSALLANIGLVCVVQFLCFLIWMTDAIALYSLYVDQHSFLAKVFDIKTQSRGDMTFEFYCFNFILAWLFAMLSMVVGVLPCLIARLDNYGVVGDFVAAFSFAKRHKSLMCFYALLIASSVLVPLLYGKYLFLVIFPSVLAWVFTRLNKKYLESSVS
;
A
#
# COMPACT_ATOMS: atom_id res chain seq x y z
N MET A 1 4.57 -10.62 -20.56
CA MET A 1 4.72 -9.23 -21.04
C MET A 1 3.51 -8.37 -20.69
N ILE A 2 2.27 -8.81 -20.98
CA ILE A 2 1.03 -8.04 -20.71
C ILE A 2 0.89 -7.60 -19.24
N SER A 3 1.14 -8.49 -18.27
CA SER A 3 1.00 -8.18 -16.83
C SER A 3 2.10 -7.23 -16.30
N TYR A 4 3.32 -7.28 -16.84
CA TYR A 4 4.35 -6.26 -16.54
C TYR A 4 4.00 -4.90 -17.15
N GLY A 5 3.41 -4.88 -18.36
CA GLY A 5 2.91 -3.65 -18.99
C GLY A 5 1.78 -3.00 -18.21
N LEU A 6 0.81 -3.80 -17.74
CA LEU A 6 -0.27 -3.31 -16.88
C LEU A 6 0.25 -2.83 -15.51
N LEU A 7 1.24 -3.52 -14.92
CA LEU A 7 1.87 -3.10 -13.67
C LEU A 7 2.58 -1.74 -13.84
N PHE A 8 3.28 -1.56 -14.95
CA PHE A 8 3.90 -0.30 -15.31
C PHE A 8 2.83 0.79 -15.53
N PHE A 9 1.74 0.48 -16.22
CA PHE A 9 0.63 1.41 -16.43
C PHE A 9 -0.03 1.84 -15.11
N ALA A 10 -0.29 0.90 -14.19
CA ALA A 10 -0.81 1.20 -12.87
C ALA A 10 0.15 2.09 -12.05
N SER A 11 1.45 1.81 -12.14
CA SER A 11 2.49 2.66 -11.52
C SER A 11 2.52 4.06 -12.14
N LEU A 12 2.34 4.17 -13.45
CA LEU A 12 2.26 5.44 -14.16
C LEU A 12 1.04 6.26 -13.72
N MET A 13 -0.12 5.63 -13.55
CA MET A 13 -1.32 6.27 -13.01
C MET A 13 -1.07 6.81 -11.59
N ILE A 14 -0.50 6.01 -10.69
CA ILE A 14 -0.16 6.48 -9.33
C ILE A 14 0.79 7.67 -9.38
N PHE A 15 1.84 7.58 -10.20
CA PHE A 15 2.79 8.67 -10.38
C PHE A 15 2.11 9.96 -10.89
N PHE A 16 1.23 9.84 -11.88
CA PHE A 16 0.54 11.00 -12.45
C PHE A 16 -0.39 11.67 -11.45
N ILE A 17 -1.18 10.88 -10.70
CA ILE A 17 -2.04 11.37 -9.62
C ILE A 17 -1.19 12.07 -8.54
N SER A 18 -0.07 11.46 -8.17
CA SER A 18 0.88 12.04 -7.21
C SER A 18 1.43 13.40 -7.68
N GLN A 19 1.82 13.53 -8.95
CA GLN A 19 2.29 14.81 -9.49
C GLN A 19 1.20 15.88 -9.53
N ILE A 20 -0.03 15.52 -9.88
CA ILE A 20 -1.18 16.44 -9.85
C ILE A 20 -1.39 16.95 -8.42
N ILE A 21 -1.41 16.06 -7.43
CA ILE A 21 -1.57 16.42 -6.03
C ILE A 21 -0.43 17.34 -5.58
N HIS A 22 0.82 17.02 -5.92
CA HIS A 22 1.97 17.87 -5.61
C HIS A 22 1.84 19.28 -6.19
N PHE A 23 1.39 19.40 -7.44
CA PHE A 23 1.17 20.69 -8.11
C PHE A 23 0.10 21.53 -7.41
N TYR A 24 -1.05 20.94 -7.09
CA TYR A 24 -2.11 21.65 -6.37
C TYR A 24 -1.68 22.03 -4.95
N LEU A 25 -1.06 21.13 -4.19
CA LEU A 25 -0.58 21.43 -2.83
C LEU A 25 0.49 22.54 -2.83
N GLY A 26 1.34 22.58 -3.85
CA GLY A 26 2.30 23.67 -4.05
C GLY A 26 1.63 25.03 -4.26
N THR A 27 0.50 25.06 -4.97
CA THR A 27 -0.30 26.29 -5.18
C THR A 27 -0.91 26.80 -3.87
N TYR A 28 -1.28 25.90 -2.95
CA TYR A 28 -1.89 26.24 -1.67
C TYR A 28 -0.87 26.37 -0.50
N ASN A 29 0.45 26.32 -0.76
CA ASN A 29 1.50 26.27 0.27
C ASN A 29 1.38 25.09 1.27
N LEU A 30 0.71 24.00 0.88
CA LEU A 30 0.49 22.79 1.69
C LEU A 30 1.48 21.66 1.33
N SER A 31 2.69 22.03 0.91
CA SER A 31 3.66 21.09 0.32
C SER A 31 4.10 19.97 1.26
N THR A 32 4.09 20.19 2.58
CA THR A 32 4.42 19.14 3.56
C THR A 32 3.33 18.06 3.65
N MET A 33 2.06 18.38 3.34
CA MET A 33 0.97 17.40 3.26
C MET A 33 1.21 16.34 2.18
N TYR A 34 2.02 16.66 1.16
CA TYR A 34 2.40 15.73 0.09
C TYR A 34 3.05 14.43 0.63
N ILE A 35 3.77 14.52 1.76
CA ILE A 35 4.39 13.36 2.41
C ILE A 35 3.30 12.37 2.88
N SER A 36 2.22 12.84 3.46
CA SER A 36 1.08 12.01 3.88
C SER A 36 0.31 11.43 2.70
N PHE A 37 0.16 12.18 1.62
CA PHE A 37 -0.40 11.64 0.37
C PHE A 37 0.48 10.51 -0.19
N CYS A 38 1.81 10.66 -0.17
CA CYS A 38 2.73 9.62 -0.60
C CYS A 38 2.60 8.33 0.21
N ALA A 39 2.48 8.45 1.54
CA ALA A 39 2.22 7.32 2.43
C ALA A 39 0.86 6.64 2.12
N GLY A 40 -0.16 7.41 1.76
CA GLY A 40 -1.48 6.91 1.40
C GLY A 40 -1.51 6.03 0.16
N PHE A 41 -0.60 6.24 -0.80
CA PHE A 41 -0.55 5.43 -2.02
C PHE A 41 -0.26 3.95 -1.76
N ILE A 42 0.29 3.62 -0.60
CA ILE A 42 0.55 2.24 -0.15
C ILE A 42 -0.74 1.41 -0.05
N LEU A 43 -1.87 2.05 0.20
CA LEU A 43 -3.17 1.39 0.26
C LEU A 43 -3.67 0.90 -1.11
N PHE A 44 -3.13 1.43 -2.22
CA PHE A 44 -3.45 0.94 -3.57
C PHE A 44 -2.61 -0.27 -4.00
N ILE A 45 -1.60 -0.65 -3.21
CA ILE A 45 -0.72 -1.77 -3.53
C ILE A 45 -1.44 -3.10 -3.77
N PRO A 46 -2.50 -3.47 -3.02
CA PRO A 46 -3.22 -4.70 -3.28
C PRO A 46 -3.86 -4.66 -4.66
N LEU A 47 -4.48 -3.53 -5.01
CA LEU A 47 -5.07 -3.32 -6.33
C LEU A 47 -4.03 -3.44 -7.46
N VAL A 48 -2.83 -2.87 -7.26
CA VAL A 48 -1.73 -3.00 -8.23
C VAL A 48 -1.18 -4.43 -8.26
N SER A 49 -1.12 -5.13 -7.11
CA SER A 49 -0.64 -6.51 -7.04
C SER A 49 -1.57 -7.50 -7.74
N LEU A 50 -2.87 -7.20 -7.85
CA LEU A 50 -3.81 -7.99 -8.65
C LEU A 50 -3.43 -8.01 -10.14
N VAL A 51 -2.77 -6.97 -10.62
CA VAL A 51 -2.29 -6.91 -12.00
C VAL A 51 -1.12 -7.87 -12.24
N LEU A 52 -0.33 -8.18 -11.20
CA LEU A 52 0.73 -9.20 -11.21
C LEU A 52 0.18 -10.63 -11.17
N HIS A 53 -1.11 -10.80 -10.93
CA HIS A 53 -1.73 -12.11 -10.78
C HIS A 53 -1.58 -12.99 -12.05
N PRO A 54 -1.80 -12.54 -13.30
CA PRO A 54 -1.61 -13.38 -14.48
C PRO A 54 -0.17 -13.89 -14.70
N LEU A 55 0.84 -13.26 -14.11
CA LEU A 55 2.25 -13.65 -14.26
C LEU A 55 2.61 -14.98 -13.58
N ILE A 56 1.87 -15.39 -12.54
CA ILE A 56 2.19 -16.59 -11.75
C ILE A 56 1.56 -17.86 -12.35
N VAL A 57 0.38 -17.76 -12.98
CA VAL A 57 -0.29 -18.92 -13.61
C VAL A 57 0.55 -19.58 -14.68
N ASN A 58 1.41 -18.82 -15.35
CA ASN A 58 2.20 -19.35 -16.46
C ASN A 58 3.44 -20.14 -16.00
N LYS A 59 3.76 -20.20 -14.70
CA LYS A 59 4.98 -20.85 -14.19
C LYS A 59 4.76 -22.10 -13.34
N GLU A 60 3.63 -22.26 -12.65
CA GLU A 60 3.50 -23.30 -11.60
C GLU A 60 2.24 -24.19 -11.66
N GLY A 61 1.50 -24.19 -12.78
CA GLY A 61 0.85 -25.42 -13.28
C GLY A 61 -0.14 -26.19 -12.39
N LYS A 62 -0.92 -25.56 -11.51
CA LYS A 62 -2.14 -26.18 -10.95
C LYS A 62 -3.38 -25.68 -11.70
N SER A 63 -3.69 -26.35 -12.81
CA SER A 63 -4.81 -26.03 -13.70
C SER A 63 -6.10 -26.75 -13.30
N GLU A 64 -6.47 -26.76 -12.03
CA GLU A 64 -7.73 -27.37 -11.62
C GLU A 64 -8.66 -26.30 -11.04
N THR A 65 -9.67 -25.95 -11.84
CA THR A 65 -10.82 -25.07 -11.51
C THR A 65 -10.50 -23.62 -11.14
N PHE A 66 -10.29 -22.78 -12.16
CA PHE A 66 -10.19 -21.33 -11.99
C PHE A 66 -11.57 -20.73 -11.64
N HIS A 67 -11.90 -20.61 -10.35
CA HIS A 67 -13.15 -20.02 -9.89
C HIS A 67 -13.12 -18.48 -9.96
N PHE A 68 -13.35 -17.94 -11.17
CA PHE A 68 -13.38 -16.50 -11.44
C PHE A 68 -14.33 -15.72 -10.52
N SER A 69 -15.47 -16.32 -10.13
CA SER A 69 -16.46 -15.69 -9.24
C SER A 69 -15.94 -15.47 -7.81
N ALA A 70 -15.28 -16.49 -7.22
CA ALA A 70 -14.70 -16.37 -5.88
C ALA A 70 -13.52 -15.39 -5.86
N LEU A 71 -12.72 -15.39 -6.92
CA LEU A 71 -11.65 -14.42 -7.12
C LEU A 71 -12.18 -12.98 -7.27
N LEU A 72 -13.25 -12.78 -8.05
CA LEU A 72 -13.88 -11.46 -8.21
C LEU A 72 -14.50 -10.96 -6.90
N ALA A 73 -15.08 -11.84 -6.09
CA ALA A 73 -15.60 -11.50 -4.77
C ALA A 73 -14.49 -11.05 -3.81
N ASN A 74 -13.37 -11.78 -3.78
CA ASN A 74 -12.20 -11.40 -2.98
C ASN A 74 -11.59 -10.06 -3.45
N ILE A 75 -11.49 -9.84 -4.77
CA ILE A 75 -11.04 -8.56 -5.33
C ILE A 75 -12.00 -7.43 -4.93
N GLY A 76 -13.31 -7.64 -5.06
CA GLY A 76 -14.31 -6.64 -4.70
C GLY A 76 -14.21 -6.25 -3.23
N LEU A 77 -14.08 -7.23 -2.33
CA LEU A 77 -13.91 -7.00 -0.91
C LEU A 77 -12.61 -6.22 -0.62
N VAL A 78 -11.49 -6.61 -1.23
CA VAL A 78 -10.21 -5.91 -1.07
C VAL A 78 -10.31 -4.47 -1.58
N CYS A 79 -10.96 -4.24 -2.71
CA CYS A 79 -11.22 -2.89 -3.22
C CYS A 79 -12.01 -2.03 -2.22
N VAL A 80 -13.09 -2.57 -1.65
CA VAL A 80 -13.92 -1.85 -0.67
C VAL A 80 -13.11 -1.54 0.60
N VAL A 81 -12.40 -2.52 1.14
CA VAL A 81 -11.60 -2.33 2.37
C VAL A 81 -10.48 -1.31 2.15
N GLN A 82 -9.73 -1.42 1.05
CA GLN A 82 -8.64 -0.48 0.76
C GLN A 82 -9.15 0.94 0.49
N PHE A 83 -10.30 1.07 -0.18
CA PHE A 83 -10.93 2.37 -0.40
C PHE A 83 -11.38 3.02 0.90
N LEU A 84 -12.01 2.26 1.81
CA LEU A 84 -12.38 2.76 3.14
C LEU A 84 -11.15 3.16 3.96
N CYS A 85 -10.10 2.33 3.97
CA CYS A 85 -8.84 2.67 4.63
C CYS A 85 -8.22 3.95 4.05
N PHE A 86 -8.33 4.15 2.73
CA PHE A 86 -7.82 5.36 2.07
C PHE A 86 -8.61 6.61 2.46
N LEU A 87 -9.95 6.53 2.56
CA LEU A 87 -10.77 7.66 3.03
C LEU A 87 -10.48 8.03 4.49
N ILE A 88 -10.33 7.01 5.35
CA ILE A 88 -9.93 7.22 6.75
C ILE A 88 -8.54 7.88 6.79
N TRP A 89 -7.61 7.39 5.98
CA TRP A 89 -6.26 7.94 5.89
C TRP A 89 -6.25 9.41 5.46
N MET A 90 -6.99 9.75 4.41
CA MET A 90 -7.11 11.13 3.94
C MET A 90 -7.60 12.07 5.05
N THR A 91 -8.57 11.61 5.84
CA THR A 91 -9.12 12.38 6.96
C THR A 91 -8.09 12.56 8.08
N ASP A 92 -7.36 11.49 8.42
CA ASP A 92 -6.30 11.51 9.44
C ASP A 92 -5.12 12.40 9.03
N ALA A 93 -4.67 12.30 7.77
CA ALA A 93 -3.60 13.13 7.22
C ALA A 93 -3.92 14.62 7.27
N ILE A 94 -5.17 15.01 6.97
CA ILE A 94 -5.63 16.40 7.06
C ILE A 94 -5.67 16.87 8.52
N ALA A 95 -6.19 16.04 9.42
CA ALA A 95 -6.22 16.35 10.86
C ALA A 95 -4.81 16.53 11.42
N LEU A 96 -3.90 15.61 11.11
CA LEU A 96 -2.51 15.62 11.60
C LEU A 96 -1.74 16.81 11.03
N TYR A 97 -1.94 17.14 9.74
CA TYR A 97 -1.41 18.37 9.16
C TYR A 97 -1.91 19.63 9.90
N SER A 98 -3.21 19.71 10.19
CA SER A 98 -3.78 20.85 10.92
C SER A 98 -3.29 20.97 12.36
N LEU A 99 -2.88 19.87 12.98
CA LEU A 99 -2.34 19.85 14.35
C LEU A 99 -0.86 20.23 14.41
N TYR A 100 -0.05 19.73 13.47
CA TYR A 100 1.41 19.81 13.53
C TYR A 100 2.02 20.88 12.61
N VAL A 101 1.34 21.28 11.54
CA VAL A 101 1.89 22.19 10.52
C VAL A 101 1.11 23.51 10.44
N ASP A 102 -0.22 23.47 10.43
CA ASP A 102 -1.04 24.68 10.33
C ASP A 102 -1.91 24.94 11.56
N GLN A 103 -1.28 25.55 12.58
CA GLN A 103 -1.91 25.93 13.85
C GLN A 103 -2.98 27.02 13.72
N HIS A 104 -3.15 27.64 12.54
CA HIS A 104 -4.23 28.62 12.29
C HIS A 104 -5.48 28.01 11.65
N SER A 105 -5.43 26.72 11.30
CA SER A 105 -6.56 25.93 10.80
C SER A 105 -7.74 25.92 11.77
N PHE A 106 -8.96 25.81 11.24
CA PHE A 106 -10.21 25.74 12.00
C PHE A 106 -10.18 24.62 13.06
N LEU A 107 -9.57 23.46 12.76
CA LEU A 107 -9.45 22.35 13.70
C LEU A 107 -8.51 22.69 14.87
N ALA A 108 -7.36 23.29 14.61
CA ALA A 108 -6.42 23.71 15.67
C ALA A 108 -7.03 24.75 16.62
N LYS A 109 -7.86 25.65 16.08
CA LYS A 109 -8.62 26.65 16.87
C LYS A 109 -9.74 26.02 17.70
N VAL A 110 -10.45 25.02 17.17
CA VAL A 110 -11.51 24.31 17.89
C VAL A 110 -10.95 23.47 19.06
N PHE A 111 -9.72 22.96 18.93
CA PHE A 111 -9.06 22.18 19.98
C PHE A 111 -8.18 23.01 20.95
N ASP A 112 -8.14 24.35 20.82
CA ASP A 112 -7.36 25.30 21.65
C ASP A 112 -5.90 24.87 21.90
N ILE A 113 -5.23 24.37 20.85
CA ILE A 113 -3.88 23.82 20.97
C ILE A 113 -2.84 24.95 20.91
N LYS A 114 -2.28 25.30 22.06
CA LYS A 114 -1.17 26.26 22.22
C LYS A 114 0.17 25.54 22.25
N THR A 115 0.65 25.02 21.12
CA THR A 115 1.99 24.43 21.05
C THR A 115 3.04 25.49 20.71
N GLN A 116 3.84 25.83 21.72
CA GLN A 116 4.91 26.84 21.68
C GLN A 116 6.21 26.30 21.04
N SER A 117 6.11 25.53 19.95
CA SER A 117 7.29 24.98 19.23
C SER A 117 7.53 25.74 17.93
N ARG A 118 8.61 26.50 17.91
CA ARG A 118 9.05 27.36 16.81
C ARG A 118 10.23 26.72 16.07
N GLY A 119 10.09 25.44 15.71
CA GLY A 119 11.10 24.67 14.98
C GLY A 119 10.50 23.96 13.76
N ASP A 120 11.28 23.80 12.69
CA ASP A 120 10.90 23.03 11.50
C ASP A 120 10.66 21.54 11.86
N MET A 121 9.44 21.20 12.27
CA MET A 121 9.01 19.83 12.64
C MET A 121 8.82 18.91 11.41
N THR A 122 9.32 19.32 10.23
CA THR A 122 9.18 18.59 8.96
C THR A 122 9.85 17.22 9.00
N PHE A 123 10.97 17.07 9.72
CA PHE A 123 11.64 15.78 9.89
C PHE A 123 10.81 14.81 10.76
N GLU A 124 10.27 15.29 11.88
CA GLU A 124 9.43 14.46 12.76
C GLU A 124 8.15 14.04 12.05
N PHE A 125 7.54 14.96 11.31
CA PHE A 125 6.38 14.67 10.46
C PHE A 125 6.71 13.61 9.39
N TYR A 126 7.88 13.68 8.76
CA TYR A 126 8.34 12.65 7.82
C TYR A 126 8.52 11.29 8.49
N CYS A 127 9.21 11.22 9.64
CA CYS A 127 9.42 9.97 10.37
C CYS A 127 8.09 9.32 10.80
N PHE A 128 7.14 10.13 11.28
CA PHE A 128 5.82 9.65 11.65
C PHE A 128 5.08 9.05 10.44
N ASN A 129 5.02 9.80 9.32
CA ASN A 129 4.39 9.32 8.10
C ASN A 129 5.08 8.07 7.53
N PHE A 130 6.39 7.94 7.69
CA PHE A 130 7.14 6.75 7.27
C PHE A 130 6.79 5.51 8.09
N ILE A 131 6.76 5.63 9.43
CA ILE A 131 6.36 4.52 10.31
C ILE A 131 4.93 4.10 9.99
N LEU A 132 4.06 5.07 9.76
CA LEU A 132 2.65 4.80 9.52
C LEU A 132 2.40 4.20 8.12
N ALA A 133 3.11 4.68 7.11
CA ALA A 133 3.20 4.03 5.80
C ALA A 133 3.64 2.57 5.89
N TRP A 134 4.63 2.29 6.73
CA TRP A 134 5.09 0.92 6.97
C TRP A 134 4.01 0.05 7.64
N LEU A 135 3.27 0.59 8.62
CA LEU A 135 2.11 -0.09 9.21
C LEU A 135 0.99 -0.35 8.18
N PHE A 136 0.72 0.61 7.29
CA PHE A 136 -0.25 0.39 6.22
C PHE A 136 0.24 -0.60 5.18
N ALA A 137 1.54 -0.64 4.88
CA ALA A 137 2.10 -1.67 4.00
C ALA A 137 1.91 -3.07 4.60
N MET A 138 2.10 -3.21 5.91
CA MET A 138 1.79 -4.46 6.64
C MET A 138 0.31 -4.83 6.49
N LEU A 139 -0.59 -3.90 6.80
CA LEU A 139 -2.04 -4.14 6.73
C LEU A 139 -2.47 -4.50 5.30
N SER A 140 -2.00 -3.72 4.33
CA SER A 140 -2.25 -3.89 2.90
C SER A 140 -1.81 -5.25 2.38
N MET A 141 -0.65 -5.76 2.82
CA MET A 141 -0.23 -7.10 2.48
C MET A 141 -1.10 -8.19 3.11
N VAL A 142 -1.40 -8.09 4.41
CA VAL A 142 -2.16 -9.13 5.14
C VAL A 142 -3.63 -9.18 4.71
N VAL A 143 -4.25 -8.03 4.47
CA VAL A 143 -5.69 -7.88 4.21
C VAL A 143 -5.98 -7.79 2.71
N GLY A 144 -4.98 -7.43 1.90
CA GLY A 144 -5.14 -7.26 0.45
C GLY A 144 -4.38 -8.30 -0.37
N VAL A 145 -3.05 -8.30 -0.27
CA VAL A 145 -2.19 -9.11 -1.17
C VAL A 145 -2.31 -10.62 -0.89
N LEU A 146 -2.23 -11.03 0.38
CA LEU A 146 -2.24 -12.44 0.78
C LEU A 146 -3.58 -13.15 0.51
N PRO A 147 -4.75 -12.60 0.91
CA PRO A 147 -6.04 -13.25 0.65
C PRO A 147 -6.25 -13.48 -0.85
N CYS A 148 -5.89 -12.50 -1.69
CA CYS A 148 -5.96 -12.66 -3.14
C CYS A 148 -5.02 -13.73 -3.69
N LEU A 149 -3.82 -13.88 -3.11
CA LEU A 149 -2.89 -14.94 -3.47
C LEU A 149 -3.43 -16.33 -3.08
N ILE A 150 -3.95 -16.46 -1.86
CA ILE A 150 -4.46 -17.73 -1.29
C ILE A 150 -5.74 -18.19 -1.99
N ALA A 151 -6.66 -17.26 -2.28
CA ALA A 151 -7.89 -17.48 -3.02
C ALA A 151 -7.68 -18.17 -4.37
N ARG A 152 -6.47 -18.08 -4.92
CA ARG A 152 -6.11 -18.70 -6.18
C ARG A 152 -5.35 -20.02 -6.05
N LEU A 153 -4.60 -20.20 -4.96
CA LEU A 153 -3.79 -21.40 -4.77
C LEU A 153 -4.65 -22.55 -4.23
N ASP A 154 -5.40 -22.28 -3.17
CA ASP A 154 -6.18 -23.29 -2.45
C ASP A 154 -7.68 -22.97 -2.38
N ASN A 155 -8.07 -21.69 -2.52
CA ASN A 155 -9.45 -21.20 -2.54
C ASN A 155 -10.35 -21.75 -1.42
N TYR A 156 -10.23 -21.19 -0.21
CA TYR A 156 -11.05 -21.60 0.95
C TYR A 156 -12.36 -20.79 1.09
N GLY A 157 -12.70 -20.01 0.06
CA GLY A 157 -13.75 -19.01 0.12
C GLY A 157 -13.32 -17.76 0.89
N VAL A 158 -14.09 -16.66 0.76
CA VAL A 158 -13.68 -15.32 1.21
C VAL A 158 -13.17 -15.29 2.65
N VAL A 159 -13.95 -15.78 3.62
CA VAL A 159 -13.53 -15.75 5.03
C VAL A 159 -12.35 -16.70 5.28
N GLY A 160 -12.32 -17.85 4.63
CA GLY A 160 -11.24 -18.83 4.75
C GLY A 160 -9.90 -18.29 4.25
N ASP A 161 -9.91 -17.57 3.11
CA ASP A 161 -8.71 -16.97 2.52
C ASP A 161 -8.13 -15.88 3.43
N PHE A 162 -8.98 -15.08 4.08
CA PHE A 162 -8.55 -14.11 5.08
C PHE A 162 -7.97 -14.78 6.32
N VAL A 163 -8.63 -15.80 6.86
CA VAL A 163 -8.14 -16.53 8.04
C VAL A 163 -6.78 -17.19 7.73
N ALA A 164 -6.63 -17.78 6.55
CA ALA A 164 -5.37 -18.35 6.08
C ALA A 164 -4.28 -17.27 5.93
N ALA A 165 -4.61 -16.10 5.36
CA ALA A 165 -3.70 -14.97 5.25
C ALA A 165 -3.19 -14.49 6.62
N PHE A 166 -4.10 -14.35 7.60
CA PHE A 166 -3.74 -13.98 8.97
C PHE A 166 -2.88 -15.06 9.66
N SER A 167 -3.20 -16.34 9.45
CA SER A 167 -2.43 -17.46 9.99
C SER A 167 -1.00 -17.46 9.44
N PHE A 168 -0.84 -17.33 8.12
CA PHE A 168 0.45 -17.22 7.46
C PHE A 168 1.25 -16.01 7.94
N ALA A 169 0.61 -14.83 8.02
CA ALA A 169 1.24 -13.61 8.51
C ALA A 169 1.69 -13.76 9.97
N LYS A 170 0.92 -14.46 10.82
CA LYS A 170 1.28 -14.74 12.22
C LYS A 170 2.48 -15.69 12.33
N ARG A 171 2.65 -16.65 11.41
CA ARG A 171 3.79 -17.57 11.37
C ARG A 171 5.06 -16.89 10.84
N HIS A 172 4.93 -15.94 9.92
CA HIS A 172 6.07 -15.29 9.24
C HIS A 172 6.16 -13.78 9.48
N LYS A 173 5.93 -13.34 10.73
CA LYS A 173 5.91 -11.91 11.11
C LYS A 173 7.15 -11.12 10.68
N SER A 174 8.35 -11.70 10.85
CA SER A 174 9.62 -11.03 10.50
C SER A 174 9.75 -10.81 8.99
N LEU A 175 9.35 -11.80 8.18
CA LEU A 175 9.38 -11.70 6.73
C LEU A 175 8.34 -10.69 6.21
N MET A 176 7.12 -10.69 6.78
CA MET A 176 6.10 -9.69 6.47
C MET A 176 6.57 -8.27 6.84
N CYS A 177 7.16 -8.10 8.02
CA CYS A 177 7.73 -6.85 8.48
C CYS A 177 8.77 -6.29 7.48
N PHE A 178 9.70 -7.16 7.03
CA PHE A 178 10.72 -6.78 6.07
C PHE A 178 10.14 -6.42 4.69
N TYR A 179 9.19 -7.21 4.18
CA TYR A 179 8.54 -6.91 2.89
C TYR A 179 7.70 -5.62 2.95
N ALA A 180 7.05 -5.34 4.08
CA ALA A 180 6.32 -4.10 4.28
C ALA A 180 7.25 -2.89 4.23
N LEU A 181 8.43 -3.02 4.85
CA LEU A 181 9.44 -1.95 4.87
C LEU A 181 10.01 -1.69 3.47
N LEU A 182 10.31 -2.75 2.72
CA LEU A 182 10.73 -2.63 1.32
C LEU A 182 9.67 -1.96 0.46
N ILE A 183 8.41 -2.35 0.64
CA ILE A 183 7.29 -1.73 -0.06
C ILE A 183 7.16 -0.24 0.30
N ALA A 184 7.11 0.09 1.59
CA ALA A 184 6.95 1.47 2.04
C ALA A 184 8.09 2.36 1.54
N SER A 185 9.34 1.88 1.65
CA SER A 185 10.50 2.60 1.13
C SER A 185 10.51 2.74 -0.38
N SER A 186 10.04 1.73 -1.14
CA SER A 186 9.93 1.79 -2.60
C SER A 186 8.89 2.78 -3.13
N VAL A 187 7.95 3.20 -2.28
CA VAL A 187 6.91 4.19 -2.61
C VAL A 187 7.32 5.58 -2.13
N LEU A 188 7.56 5.72 -0.81
CA LEU A 188 7.83 7.02 -0.19
C LEU A 188 9.11 7.67 -0.70
N VAL A 189 10.23 6.95 -0.69
CA VAL A 189 11.53 7.54 -1.05
C VAL A 189 11.55 7.99 -2.52
N PRO A 190 11.09 7.18 -3.48
CA PRO A 190 11.06 7.60 -4.88
C PRO A 190 10.03 8.69 -5.16
N LEU A 191 8.84 8.68 -4.55
CA LEU A 191 7.84 9.74 -4.78
C LEU A 191 8.25 11.10 -4.20
N LEU A 192 9.02 11.10 -3.10
CA LEU A 192 9.50 12.31 -2.47
C LEU A 192 10.78 12.85 -3.11
N TYR A 193 11.76 11.98 -3.35
CA TYR A 193 13.12 12.41 -3.76
C TYR A 193 13.49 11.97 -5.18
N GLY A 194 12.95 10.85 -5.65
CA GLY A 194 13.40 10.19 -6.88
C GLY A 194 12.55 10.46 -8.13
N LYS A 195 11.39 11.13 -8.00
CA LYS A 195 10.34 11.33 -9.03
C LYS A 195 10.20 10.12 -9.96
N TYR A 196 10.86 10.13 -11.11
CA TYR A 196 10.82 9.08 -12.12
C TYR A 196 11.37 7.71 -11.66
N LEU A 197 12.24 7.68 -10.65
CA LEU A 197 12.73 6.43 -10.04
C LEU A 197 11.59 5.58 -9.49
N PHE A 198 10.46 6.18 -9.11
CA PHE A 198 9.27 5.45 -8.68
C PHE A 198 8.79 4.46 -9.75
N LEU A 199 8.80 4.85 -11.03
CA LEU A 199 8.30 4.04 -12.14
C LEU A 199 9.11 2.76 -12.38
N VAL A 200 10.33 2.69 -11.82
CA VAL A 200 11.21 1.52 -11.94
C VAL A 200 11.26 0.74 -10.62
N ILE A 201 11.51 1.44 -9.51
CA ILE A 201 11.74 0.80 -8.20
C ILE A 201 10.46 0.15 -7.69
N PHE A 202 9.34 0.86 -7.67
CA PHE A 202 8.08 0.35 -7.13
C PHE A 202 7.61 -0.94 -7.84
N PRO A 203 7.46 -0.99 -9.18
CA PRO A 203 6.99 -2.20 -9.83
C PRO A 203 8.00 -3.35 -9.71
N SER A 204 9.31 -3.07 -9.69
CA SER A 204 10.34 -4.10 -9.52
C SER A 204 10.30 -4.72 -8.12
N VAL A 205 10.22 -3.89 -7.08
CA VAL A 205 10.11 -4.34 -5.69
C VAL A 205 8.81 -5.10 -5.47
N LEU A 206 7.69 -4.58 -5.99
CA LEU A 206 6.39 -5.25 -5.84
C LEU A 206 6.39 -6.63 -6.52
N ALA A 207 6.92 -6.73 -7.74
CA ALA A 207 7.05 -8.02 -8.43
C ALA A 207 7.94 -9.00 -7.67
N TRP A 208 9.05 -8.52 -7.10
CA TRP A 208 9.96 -9.34 -6.31
C TRP A 208 9.33 -9.83 -5.00
N VAL A 209 8.68 -8.94 -4.25
CA VAL A 209 7.97 -9.30 -3.01
C VAL A 209 6.87 -10.31 -3.31
N PHE A 210 6.07 -10.07 -4.35
CA PHE A 210 4.95 -10.94 -4.70
C PHE A 210 5.41 -12.35 -5.11
N THR A 211 6.46 -12.46 -5.92
CA THR A 211 7.02 -13.77 -6.31
C THR A 211 7.64 -14.52 -5.13
N ARG A 212 8.30 -13.81 -4.21
CA ARG A 212 8.85 -14.41 -2.98
C ARG A 212 7.77 -14.87 -2.02
N LEU A 213 6.70 -14.09 -1.84
CA LEU A 213 5.53 -14.48 -1.04
C LEU A 213 4.88 -15.75 -1.59
N ASN A 214 4.65 -15.82 -2.90
CA ASN A 214 4.10 -17.01 -3.56
C ASN A 214 4.95 -18.25 -3.29
N LYS A 215 6.26 -18.18 -3.55
CA LYS A 215 7.18 -19.29 -3.31
C LYS A 215 7.15 -19.73 -1.84
N LYS A 216 7.13 -18.77 -0.90
CA LYS A 216 7.14 -19.08 0.52
C LYS A 216 5.84 -19.70 1.02
N TYR A 217 4.72 -19.27 0.48
CA TYR A 217 3.42 -19.86 0.77
C TYR A 217 3.35 -21.31 0.30
N LEU A 218 3.80 -21.61 -0.93
CA LEU A 218 3.87 -22.96 -1.46
C LEU A 218 4.82 -23.88 -0.67
N GLU A 219 5.97 -23.38 -0.24
CA GLU A 219 6.87 -24.14 0.64
C GLU A 219 6.20 -24.48 1.99
N SER A 220 5.38 -23.57 2.52
CA SER A 220 4.72 -23.75 3.81
C SER A 220 3.43 -24.56 3.74
N SER A 221 2.79 -24.72 2.58
CA SER A 221 1.60 -25.54 2.41
C SER A 221 1.91 -27.02 2.17
N VAL A 222 3.17 -27.34 1.83
CA VAL A 222 3.66 -28.71 1.64
C VAL A 222 4.24 -29.31 2.94
N SER A 223 4.44 -28.51 3.99
CA SER A 223 4.98 -28.92 5.29
C SER A 223 3.94 -28.97 6.40
#